data_AF-A0A3N0WAR9-F1
#
_entry.id   AF-A0A3N0WAR9-F1
#
_cell.length_a   1.000
_cell.length_b   1.000
_cell.length_c   1.000
_cell.angle_alpha   90.00
_cell.angle_beta   90.00
_cell.angle_gamma   90.00
#
_symmetry.space_group_name_H-M   'P 1'
#
loop_
_entity.id
_entity.type
_entity.pdbx_description
1 polymer ?
#
loop_
_entity_poly.entity_id
_entity_poly.type
_entity_poly.pdbx_seq_one_letter_code
_entity_poly.pdbx_strand_id
1 'polypeptide(L)'
;MKNTKIIQDLEKLGIKGNYEVVYNPSYEELYQAEVSPENQGFEKAELTESGAVSVKTGIFTGRSPKDRYIVQDDVTRDTIFWDGKVNLPTTPEIFGSCKELVMNQLSEAKKVYVVDAFCGTNTDTRLKVRFIMEVAWQAHFVTNMFIRPSHYELENFGEPDFTVINGSKTTNPNWEAQGLHSENFIMFNLTEKLQIIGGTWYGGEMKKGMFAMMNYYLPLKGMASMHCSANVGEKGDVALFFGLSGTGKTTLSADPKRYLIGDDEHGWDNNGVFNYEGGCYAKVIDLSEEKEPDIFRAIKRDALLENVVINNGVADYTDGSITENTRVSYPIYHINKIVLPSKAGHAKKIVYLSADAFGVLPPVSILNDDQAQYHFLCGYTSKLAGTERGITEPQPSFSPAFGEAFLTLHPTMYSKTLIGKMKEHGAKAYLVNTGWNGTGKRISLKDTRAIIDAIIDGSIDNAPKTQVPIMNLEIPTELPHVSAGILDPRDTYANASEWEEKAKDLASRYIKNFEQYCNTEEGKRLIPSGPQLQEQTI
;
A
#
# COMPACT_ATOMS: atom_id res chain seq x y z
N MET A 1 -7.54 3.84 39.77
CA MET A 1 -8.32 4.28 38.58
C MET A 1 -7.88 3.41 37.41
N LYS A 2 -8.82 2.91 36.59
CA LYS A 2 -8.45 2.22 35.33
C LYS A 2 -7.63 3.21 34.49
N ASN A 3 -6.59 2.75 33.80
CA ASN A 3 -5.79 3.55 32.85
C ASN A 3 -4.95 4.72 33.40
N THR A 4 -4.62 4.78 34.70
CA THR A 4 -3.81 5.89 35.28
C THR A 4 -2.49 6.13 34.55
N LYS A 5 -1.78 5.07 34.14
CA LYS A 5 -0.53 5.20 33.38
C LYS A 5 -0.74 5.89 32.02
N ILE A 6 -1.81 5.51 31.32
CA ILE A 6 -2.15 6.09 30.01
C ILE A 6 -2.48 7.57 30.15
N ILE A 7 -3.25 7.95 31.18
CA ILE A 7 -3.56 9.37 31.46
C ILE A 7 -2.28 10.17 31.68
N GLN A 8 -1.34 9.66 32.49
CA GLN A 8 -0.04 10.32 32.71
C GLN A 8 0.78 10.44 31.42
N ASP A 9 0.73 9.45 30.53
CA ASP A 9 1.42 9.52 29.24
C ASP A 9 0.78 10.56 28.30
N LEU A 10 -0.55 10.68 28.30
CA LEU A 10 -1.27 11.74 27.56
C LEU A 10 -0.91 13.13 28.09
N GLU A 11 -0.84 13.31 29.41
CA GLU A 11 -0.43 14.57 30.04
C GLU A 11 1.00 14.98 29.65
N LYS A 12 1.94 14.02 29.58
CA LYS A 12 3.32 14.26 29.12
C LYS A 12 3.37 14.70 27.66
N LEU A 13 2.46 14.22 26.81
CA LEU A 13 2.34 14.65 25.42
C LEU A 13 1.74 16.05 25.29
N GLY A 14 1.13 16.57 26.36
CA GLY A 14 0.46 17.88 26.38
C GLY A 14 -1.06 17.80 26.25
N ILE A 15 -1.65 16.61 26.24
CA ILE A 15 -3.11 16.41 26.19
C ILE A 15 -3.64 16.49 27.62
N LYS A 16 -4.18 17.66 28.00
CA LYS A 16 -4.58 17.99 29.36
C LYS A 16 -6.07 18.27 29.41
N GLY A 17 -6.82 17.58 30.25
CA GLY A 17 -8.27 17.82 30.31
C GLY A 17 -8.99 16.84 31.22
N ASN A 18 -10.29 17.05 31.35
CA ASN A 18 -11.18 16.12 32.04
C ASN A 18 -11.90 15.25 31.01
N TYR A 19 -11.15 14.29 30.46
CA TYR A 19 -11.63 13.34 29.45
C TYR A 19 -11.70 11.91 30.03
N GLU A 20 -12.62 11.11 29.49
CA GLU A 20 -12.62 9.67 29.70
C GLU A 20 -11.60 9.02 28.76
N VAL A 21 -10.70 8.17 29.30
CA VAL A 21 -9.76 7.38 28.48
C VAL A 21 -10.32 6.00 28.21
N VAL A 22 -10.59 5.73 26.93
CA VAL A 22 -10.98 4.40 26.42
C VAL A 22 -9.74 3.71 25.84
N TYR A 23 -9.11 2.85 26.63
CA TYR A 23 -7.87 2.16 26.27
C TYR A 23 -8.14 0.77 25.69
N ASN A 24 -7.58 0.51 24.50
CA ASN A 24 -7.72 -0.72 23.71
C ASN A 24 -9.16 -1.27 23.72
N PRO A 25 -10.14 -0.48 23.24
CA PRO A 25 -11.54 -0.88 23.25
C PRO A 25 -11.77 -2.19 22.48
N SER A 26 -12.69 -2.99 22.98
CA SER A 26 -13.24 -4.13 22.25
C SER A 26 -14.07 -3.67 21.05
N TYR A 27 -14.26 -4.57 20.09
CA TYR A 27 -15.16 -4.34 18.95
C TYR A 27 -16.61 -4.02 19.35
N GLU A 28 -17.05 -4.51 20.50
CA GLU A 28 -18.38 -4.18 21.02
C GLU A 28 -18.42 -2.76 21.58
N GLU A 29 -17.42 -2.35 22.36
CA GLU A 29 -17.31 -0.96 22.83
C GLU A 29 -17.20 0.03 21.66
N LEU A 30 -16.41 -0.30 20.63
CA LEU A 30 -16.28 0.52 19.42
C LEU A 30 -17.62 0.69 18.71
N TYR A 31 -18.34 -0.41 18.47
CA TYR A 31 -19.62 -0.36 17.80
C TYR A 31 -20.67 0.46 18.52
N GLN A 32 -20.82 0.24 19.84
CA GLN A 32 -21.77 1.02 20.63
C GLN A 32 -21.43 2.51 20.58
N ALA A 33 -20.14 2.86 20.54
CA ALA A 33 -19.70 4.23 20.36
C ALA A 33 -19.97 4.76 18.94
N GLU A 34 -19.81 3.96 17.90
CA GLU A 34 -20.03 4.32 16.50
C GLU A 34 -21.50 4.54 16.15
N VAL A 35 -22.40 3.69 16.66
CA VAL A 35 -23.86 3.81 16.42
C VAL A 35 -24.56 4.76 17.40
N SER A 36 -23.78 5.46 18.24
CA SER A 36 -24.34 6.41 19.20
C SER A 36 -25.10 7.54 18.48
N PRO A 37 -26.32 7.88 18.91
CA PRO A 37 -27.07 9.00 18.34
C PRO A 37 -26.45 10.36 18.68
N GLU A 38 -25.48 10.42 19.60
CA GLU A 38 -24.77 11.65 19.96
C GLU A 38 -23.73 12.08 18.92
N ASN A 39 -23.30 11.17 18.04
CA ASN A 39 -22.26 11.42 17.03
C ASN A 39 -22.71 12.50 16.03
N GLN A 40 -21.81 13.39 15.65
CA GLN A 40 -22.09 14.51 14.73
C GLN A 40 -21.11 14.55 13.56
N GLY A 41 -21.52 15.17 12.45
CA GLY A 41 -20.67 15.33 11.26
C GLY A 41 -20.07 14.00 10.79
N PHE A 42 -18.75 13.96 10.63
CA PHE A 42 -17.98 12.81 10.17
C PHE A 42 -17.73 11.73 11.25
N GLU A 43 -18.25 11.91 12.46
CA GLU A 43 -18.26 10.85 13.48
C GLU A 43 -19.40 9.86 13.27
N LYS A 44 -20.46 10.28 12.54
CA LYS A 44 -21.65 9.47 12.33
C LYS A 44 -21.33 8.24 11.48
N ALA A 45 -21.79 7.09 11.97
CA ALA A 45 -21.80 5.84 11.22
C ALA A 45 -23.24 5.44 10.86
N GLU A 46 -23.39 4.78 9.73
CA GLU A 46 -24.62 4.12 9.28
C GLU A 46 -24.45 2.60 9.41
N LEU A 47 -25.40 1.92 10.04
CA LEU A 47 -25.40 0.46 10.12
C LEU A 47 -25.93 -0.13 8.81
N THR A 48 -25.18 -1.08 8.25
CA THR A 48 -25.59 -1.80 7.04
C THR A 48 -26.26 -3.14 7.37
N GLU A 49 -27.01 -3.72 6.42
CA GLU A 49 -27.62 -5.05 6.57
C GLU A 49 -26.60 -6.17 6.82
N SER A 50 -25.34 -5.98 6.38
CA SER A 50 -24.25 -6.91 6.67
C SER A 50 -23.82 -6.92 8.14
N GLY A 51 -24.25 -5.91 8.92
CA GLY A 51 -23.79 -5.66 10.28
C GLY A 51 -22.50 -4.84 10.36
N ALA A 52 -21.86 -4.53 9.23
CA ALA A 52 -20.76 -3.56 9.18
C ALA A 52 -21.27 -2.13 9.36
N VAL A 53 -20.45 -1.29 9.98
CA VAL A 53 -20.69 0.16 10.06
C VAL A 53 -20.09 0.87 8.84
N SER A 54 -20.71 1.95 8.39
CA SER A 54 -20.25 2.76 7.26
C SER A 54 -20.09 4.22 7.67
N VAL A 55 -18.94 4.83 7.37
CA VAL A 55 -18.64 6.23 7.71
C VAL A 55 -18.33 7.05 6.45
N LYS A 56 -18.45 8.38 6.57
CA LYS A 56 -18.07 9.34 5.53
C LYS A 56 -16.88 10.17 6.00
N THR A 57 -15.90 10.38 5.13
CA THR A 57 -14.68 11.16 5.45
C THR A 57 -14.67 12.55 4.79
N GLY A 58 -15.84 13.03 4.37
CA GLY A 58 -16.01 14.35 3.77
C GLY A 58 -15.29 14.47 2.43
N ILE A 59 -14.56 15.57 2.24
CA ILE A 59 -13.77 15.81 1.02
C ILE A 59 -12.52 14.93 0.95
N PHE A 60 -12.08 14.36 2.07
CA PHE A 60 -10.85 13.56 2.17
C PHE A 60 -11.16 12.09 1.90
N THR A 61 -11.45 11.79 0.63
CA THR A 61 -11.76 10.42 0.17
C THR A 61 -10.53 9.63 -0.29
N GLY A 62 -9.33 10.14 0.02
CA GLY A 62 -8.04 9.59 -0.36
C GLY A 62 -6.92 10.33 0.36
N ARG A 63 -5.68 9.94 0.03
CA ARG A 63 -4.47 10.51 0.65
C ARG A 63 -4.24 11.96 0.23
N SER A 64 -3.57 12.71 1.10
CA SER A 64 -3.14 14.10 0.86
C SER A 64 -1.60 14.19 0.76
N PRO A 65 -0.97 13.69 -0.31
CA PRO A 65 0.50 13.62 -0.39
C PRO A 65 1.18 14.99 -0.35
N LYS A 66 0.50 16.06 -0.76
CA LYS A 66 1.04 17.43 -0.71
C LYS A 66 1.02 18.06 0.68
N ASP A 67 0.23 17.49 1.60
CA ASP A 67 0.15 17.92 3.00
C ASP A 67 1.00 17.02 3.93
N ARG A 68 1.81 16.13 3.35
CA ARG A 68 2.67 15.18 4.07
C ARG A 68 4.08 15.74 4.25
N TYR A 69 4.49 15.96 5.50
CA TYR A 69 5.79 16.56 5.85
C TYR A 69 6.60 15.71 6.81
N ILE A 70 7.92 15.78 6.71
CA ILE A 70 8.86 15.15 7.64
C ILE A 70 9.77 16.23 8.20
N VAL A 71 9.93 16.29 9.52
CA VAL A 71 10.86 17.21 10.19
C VAL A 71 12.28 16.90 9.70
N GLN A 72 12.94 17.92 9.15
CA GLN A 72 14.34 17.84 8.74
C GLN A 72 15.24 18.27 9.91
N ASP A 73 15.80 17.27 10.60
CA ASP A 73 16.69 17.43 11.76
C ASP A 73 17.92 16.52 11.63
N ASP A 74 18.73 16.40 12.68
CA ASP A 74 19.94 15.56 12.66
C ASP A 74 19.66 14.07 12.39
N VAL A 75 18.45 13.58 12.67
CA VAL A 75 18.08 12.17 12.43
C VAL A 75 17.77 11.95 10.95
N THR A 76 17.09 12.90 10.31
CA THR A 76 16.49 12.72 8.98
C THR A 76 17.29 13.37 7.85
N ARG A 77 18.08 14.40 8.14
CA ARG A 77 18.76 15.25 7.14
C ARG A 77 19.52 14.47 6.07
N ASP A 78 20.32 13.50 6.49
CA ASP A 78 21.22 12.75 5.61
C ASP A 78 20.72 11.33 5.27
N THR A 79 19.53 10.96 5.76
CA THR A 79 18.99 9.59 5.60
C THR A 79 17.71 9.57 4.77
N ILE A 80 16.83 10.55 4.94
CA ILE A 80 15.62 10.68 4.11
C ILE A 80 15.99 11.12 2.69
N PHE A 81 15.30 10.57 1.70
CA PHE A 81 15.40 11.00 0.33
C PHE A 81 14.53 12.24 0.08
N TRP A 82 15.16 13.41 0.16
CA TRP A 82 14.56 14.71 -0.09
C TRP A 82 14.49 15.00 -1.61
N ASP A 83 13.52 14.39 -2.28
CA ASP A 83 13.29 14.54 -3.73
C ASP A 83 12.50 15.80 -4.11
N GLY A 84 12.01 16.54 -3.11
CA GLY A 84 11.17 17.73 -3.28
C GLY A 84 9.76 17.44 -3.82
N LYS A 85 9.35 16.17 -3.85
CA LYS A 85 8.06 15.74 -4.42
C LYS A 85 7.26 14.85 -3.48
N VAL A 86 7.89 13.80 -2.92
CA VAL A 86 7.26 12.81 -2.05
C VAL A 86 7.51 13.13 -0.58
N ASN A 87 8.76 13.42 -0.24
CA ASN A 87 9.15 13.71 1.15
C ASN A 87 9.39 15.21 1.26
N LEU A 88 8.41 15.93 1.79
CA LEU A 88 8.48 17.38 1.96
C LEU A 88 9.09 17.71 3.33
N PRO A 89 10.14 18.55 3.40
CA PRO A 89 10.74 18.93 4.67
C PRO A 89 9.84 19.92 5.42
N THR A 90 9.89 19.86 6.74
CA THR A 90 9.42 20.92 7.65
C THR A 90 10.42 21.12 8.79
N THR A 91 10.22 22.13 9.63
CA THR A 91 11.12 22.44 10.75
C THR A 91 10.54 21.95 12.08
N PRO A 92 11.39 21.76 13.12
CA PRO A 92 10.92 21.44 14.47
C PRO A 92 9.92 22.47 15.02
N GLU A 93 10.09 23.76 14.69
CA GLU A 93 9.21 24.84 15.17
C GLU A 93 7.82 24.74 14.56
N ILE A 94 7.72 24.51 13.25
CA ILE A 94 6.43 24.35 12.56
C ILE A 94 5.73 23.07 13.06
N PHE A 95 6.48 21.97 13.18
CA PHE A 95 5.95 20.74 13.77
C PHE A 95 5.42 20.96 15.18
N GLY A 96 6.16 21.68 16.03
CA GLY A 96 5.74 22.04 17.39
C GLY A 96 4.44 22.84 17.40
N SER A 97 4.31 23.84 16.52
CA SER A 97 3.08 24.63 16.36
C SER A 97 1.88 23.78 15.95
N CYS A 98 2.04 22.91 14.95
CA CYS A 98 0.97 22.00 14.53
C CYS A 98 0.63 20.94 15.58
N LYS A 99 1.64 20.43 16.30
CA LYS A 99 1.46 19.48 17.41
C LYS A 99 0.60 20.11 18.51
N GLU A 100 0.87 21.36 18.88
CA GLU A 100 0.10 22.08 19.89
C GLU A 100 -1.39 22.21 19.50
N LEU A 101 -1.70 22.50 18.23
CA LEU A 101 -3.07 22.53 17.73
C LEU A 101 -3.81 21.20 17.93
N VAL A 102 -3.14 20.08 17.65
CA VAL A 102 -3.70 18.73 17.83
C VAL A 102 -3.88 18.41 19.32
N MET A 103 -2.89 18.75 20.17
CA MET A 103 -2.99 18.48 21.61
C MET A 103 -4.10 19.28 22.27
N ASN A 104 -4.25 20.57 21.89
CA ASN A 104 -5.31 21.44 22.39
C ASN A 104 -6.69 20.92 21.97
N GLN A 105 -6.84 20.51 20.71
CA GLN A 105 -8.10 19.92 20.24
C GLN A 105 -8.46 18.63 20.98
N LEU A 106 -7.50 17.74 21.25
CA LEU A 106 -7.77 16.50 22.01
C LEU A 106 -8.00 16.76 23.51
N SER A 107 -7.43 17.85 24.04
CA SER A 107 -7.63 18.29 25.43
C SER A 107 -9.07 18.73 25.71
N GLU A 108 -9.79 19.18 24.69
CA GLU A 108 -11.20 19.58 24.76
C GLU A 108 -12.18 18.40 24.56
N ALA A 109 -11.67 17.22 24.17
CA ALA A 109 -12.51 16.07 23.91
C ALA A 109 -13.15 15.54 25.20
N LYS A 110 -14.38 15.02 25.09
CA LYS A 110 -15.04 14.31 26.21
C LYS A 110 -14.44 12.91 26.43
N LYS A 111 -14.04 12.27 25.33
CA LYS A 111 -13.46 10.93 25.31
C LYS A 111 -12.21 10.92 24.42
N VAL A 112 -11.18 10.22 24.89
CA VAL A 112 -9.96 9.94 24.13
C VAL A 112 -9.81 8.44 24.02
N TYR A 113 -9.78 7.93 22.79
CA TYR A 113 -9.47 6.55 22.48
C TYR A 113 -7.96 6.39 22.33
N VAL A 114 -7.41 5.41 23.02
CA VAL A 114 -6.00 5.05 22.94
C VAL A 114 -5.91 3.59 22.53
N VAL A 115 -5.24 3.31 21.41
CA VAL A 115 -5.04 1.94 20.91
C VAL A 115 -3.55 1.66 20.83
N ASP A 116 -3.07 0.74 21.67
CA ASP A 116 -1.73 0.17 21.54
C ASP A 116 -1.79 -1.03 20.60
N ALA A 117 -0.96 -1.03 19.57
CA ALA A 117 -0.88 -2.09 18.56
C ALA A 117 0.56 -2.30 18.05
N PHE A 118 0.76 -3.33 17.22
CA PHE A 118 2.03 -3.56 16.55
C PHE A 118 1.95 -3.32 15.04
N CYS A 119 3.02 -2.76 14.47
CA CYS A 119 3.28 -2.71 13.04
C CYS A 119 4.47 -3.65 12.75
N GLY A 120 4.20 -4.78 12.10
CA GLY A 120 5.16 -5.87 11.91
C GLY A 120 4.84 -7.12 12.74
N THR A 121 4.79 -8.28 12.10
CA THR A 121 4.51 -9.56 12.76
C THR A 121 5.71 -10.08 13.59
N ASN A 122 6.94 -9.74 13.20
CA ASN A 122 8.15 -10.24 13.87
C ASN A 122 8.55 -9.36 15.07
N THR A 123 8.74 -9.96 16.23
CA THR A 123 8.93 -9.26 17.51
C THR A 123 10.22 -8.44 17.61
N ASP A 124 11.25 -8.84 16.87
CA ASP A 124 12.58 -8.21 16.80
C ASP A 124 12.61 -6.98 15.90
N THR A 125 11.63 -6.82 15.01
CA THR A 125 11.61 -5.74 14.02
C THR A 125 10.32 -4.92 14.04
N ARG A 126 9.28 -5.37 14.74
CA ARG A 126 8.00 -4.65 14.85
C ARG A 126 8.17 -3.33 15.58
N LEU A 127 7.33 -2.36 15.21
CA LEU A 127 7.13 -1.15 15.98
C LEU A 127 5.94 -1.34 16.92
N LYS A 128 6.12 -0.96 18.18
CA LYS A 128 5.03 -0.70 19.12
C LYS A 128 4.45 0.67 18.82
N VAL A 129 3.20 0.70 18.37
CA VAL A 129 2.54 1.95 17.97
C VAL A 129 1.40 2.27 18.92
N ARG A 130 1.39 3.48 19.46
CA ARG A 130 0.26 4.03 20.21
C ARG A 130 -0.52 5.00 19.34
N PHE A 131 -1.80 4.74 19.13
CA PHE A 131 -2.70 5.64 18.44
C PHE A 131 -3.55 6.40 19.45
N ILE A 132 -3.72 7.71 19.24
CA ILE A 132 -4.51 8.60 20.09
C ILE A 132 -5.47 9.39 19.21
N MET A 133 -6.76 9.32 19.50
CA MET A 133 -7.81 10.02 18.75
C MET A 133 -9.06 10.23 19.61
N GLU A 134 -9.97 11.12 19.21
CA GLU A 134 -11.25 11.34 19.92
C GLU A 134 -12.46 10.65 19.25
N VAL A 135 -12.28 10.05 18.06
CA VAL A 135 -13.37 9.48 17.26
C VAL A 135 -13.32 7.95 17.29
N ALA A 136 -14.45 7.32 17.63
CA ALA A 136 -14.53 5.86 17.81
C ALA A 136 -14.16 5.08 16.54
N TRP A 137 -14.68 5.48 15.38
CA TRP A 137 -14.40 4.75 14.15
C TRP A 137 -12.92 4.83 13.73
N GLN A 138 -12.21 5.91 14.09
CA GLN A 138 -10.77 5.99 13.83
C GLN A 138 -10.01 4.97 14.68
N ALA A 139 -10.45 4.75 15.93
CA ALA A 139 -9.90 3.71 16.81
C ALA A 139 -10.24 2.32 16.27
N HIS A 140 -11.45 2.11 15.74
CA HIS A 140 -11.82 0.88 15.05
C HIS A 140 -10.93 0.63 13.82
N PHE A 141 -10.70 1.65 12.99
CA PHE A 141 -9.83 1.53 11.82
C PHE A 141 -8.44 1.01 12.20
N VAL A 142 -7.78 1.61 13.20
CA VAL A 142 -6.44 1.13 13.60
C VAL A 142 -6.48 -0.23 14.31
N THR A 143 -7.59 -0.55 14.98
CA THR A 143 -7.84 -1.88 15.58
C THR A 143 -7.98 -2.97 14.50
N ASN A 144 -8.53 -2.62 13.33
CA ASN A 144 -8.56 -3.50 12.16
C ASN A 144 -7.19 -3.62 11.51
N MET A 145 -6.53 -2.50 11.25
CA MET A 145 -5.38 -2.45 10.37
C MET A 145 -4.06 -2.89 11.01
N PHE A 146 -3.90 -2.72 12.33
CA PHE A 146 -2.67 -3.07 13.03
C PHE A 146 -2.80 -4.38 13.80
N ILE A 147 -1.67 -5.01 14.10
CA ILE A 147 -1.65 -6.29 14.81
C ILE A 147 -2.06 -6.03 16.26
N ARG A 148 -3.19 -6.62 16.65
CA ARG A 148 -3.73 -6.50 18.01
C ARG A 148 -2.85 -7.28 19.00
N PRO A 149 -2.30 -6.63 20.03
CA PRO A 149 -1.56 -7.33 21.07
C PRO A 149 -2.47 -8.24 21.88
N SER A 150 -1.93 -9.34 22.39
CA SER A 150 -2.59 -10.13 23.42
C SER A 150 -2.73 -9.36 24.73
N HIS A 151 -3.58 -9.82 25.66
CA HIS A 151 -3.72 -9.22 26.98
C HIS A 151 -2.37 -9.15 27.72
N TYR A 152 -1.57 -10.22 27.64
CA TYR A 152 -0.22 -10.25 28.21
C TYR A 152 0.71 -9.21 27.56
N GLU A 153 0.66 -9.05 26.23
CA GLU A 153 1.46 -8.05 25.54
C GLU A 153 1.02 -6.61 25.84
N LEU A 154 -0.27 -6.35 26.10
CA LEU A 154 -0.75 -5.04 26.56
C LEU A 154 -0.24 -4.71 27.95
N GLU A 155 -0.33 -5.66 28.89
CA GLU A 155 0.21 -5.51 30.25
C GLU A 155 1.73 -5.25 30.24
N ASN A 156 2.43 -5.80 29.23
CA ASN A 156 3.88 -5.71 29.06
C ASN A 156 4.28 -4.85 27.85
N PHE A 157 3.42 -3.93 27.39
CA PHE A 157 3.67 -3.17 26.16
C PHE A 157 4.91 -2.27 26.27
N GLY A 158 5.12 -1.71 27.47
CA GLY A 158 6.22 -0.78 27.74
C GLY A 158 5.99 0.59 27.10
N GLU A 159 7.07 1.26 26.71
CA GLU A 159 7.03 2.53 25.97
C GLU A 159 6.73 2.27 24.48
N PRO A 160 5.84 3.02 23.82
CA PRO A 160 5.65 2.91 22.38
C PRO A 160 6.92 3.34 21.62
N ASP A 161 7.25 2.65 20.53
CA ASP A 161 8.36 3.01 19.63
C ASP A 161 7.97 4.20 18.72
N PHE A 162 6.66 4.37 18.50
CA PHE A 162 6.10 5.48 17.74
C PHE A 162 4.69 5.81 18.24
N THR A 163 4.31 7.09 18.25
CA THR A 163 2.95 7.52 18.62
C THR A 163 2.31 8.29 17.47
N VAL A 164 1.08 7.93 17.12
CA VAL A 164 0.27 8.56 16.08
C VAL A 164 -0.88 9.29 16.76
N ILE A 165 -0.98 10.60 16.53
CA ILE A 165 -1.98 11.45 17.16
C ILE A 165 -2.87 12.05 16.08
N ASN A 166 -4.13 11.64 16.07
CA ASN A 166 -5.10 12.04 15.07
C ASN A 166 -6.03 13.12 15.63
N GLY A 167 -5.82 14.37 15.17
CA GLY A 167 -6.67 15.51 15.42
C GLY A 167 -7.38 15.96 14.16
N SER A 168 -8.15 15.08 13.52
CA SER A 168 -8.86 15.38 12.27
C SER A 168 -9.85 16.56 12.37
N LYS A 169 -10.21 16.99 13.59
CA LYS A 169 -11.09 18.16 13.81
C LYS A 169 -10.36 19.50 13.82
N THR A 170 -9.04 19.51 13.99
CA THR A 170 -8.25 20.74 13.97
C THR A 170 -7.70 21.02 12.58
N THR A 171 -7.47 22.29 12.25
CA THR A 171 -6.72 22.72 11.07
C THR A 171 -5.70 23.78 11.46
N ASN A 172 -4.71 24.03 10.61
CA ASN A 172 -3.69 25.03 10.84
C ASN A 172 -4.07 26.37 10.18
N PRO A 173 -4.49 27.39 10.93
CA PRO A 173 -4.86 28.68 10.36
C PRO A 173 -3.65 29.48 9.83
N ASN A 174 -2.43 29.14 10.23
CA ASN A 174 -1.20 29.86 9.88
C ASN A 174 -0.43 29.20 8.73
N TRP A 175 -1.04 28.26 8.01
CA TRP A 175 -0.38 27.43 7.01
C TRP A 175 0.32 28.24 5.91
N GLU A 176 -0.30 29.32 5.41
CA GLU A 176 0.28 30.19 4.38
C GLU A 176 1.56 30.87 4.89
N ALA A 177 1.51 31.43 6.10
CA ALA A 177 2.65 32.11 6.71
C ALA A 177 3.80 31.14 7.05
N GLN A 178 3.47 29.87 7.30
CA GLN A 178 4.43 28.79 7.55
C GLN A 178 4.94 28.11 6.27
N GLY A 179 4.42 28.50 5.09
CA GLY A 179 4.83 27.92 3.81
C GLY A 179 4.37 26.48 3.58
N LEU A 180 3.31 26.04 4.26
CA LEU A 180 2.69 24.74 4.04
C LEU A 180 1.75 24.78 2.82
N HIS A 181 1.27 23.62 2.38
CA HIS A 181 0.44 23.51 1.19
C HIS A 181 -1.02 23.92 1.44
N SER A 182 -1.57 23.54 2.59
CA SER A 182 -2.94 23.86 3.00
C SER A 182 -3.06 23.91 4.52
N GLU A 183 -4.26 24.18 5.02
CA GLU A 183 -4.58 24.12 6.45
C GLU A 183 -4.48 22.70 7.03
N ASN A 184 -4.44 21.67 6.18
CA ASN A 184 -4.30 20.27 6.58
C ASN A 184 -2.83 19.88 6.69
N PHE A 185 -2.54 18.90 7.53
CA PHE A 185 -1.17 18.44 7.69
C PHE A 185 -1.10 16.99 8.17
N ILE A 186 -0.13 16.26 7.64
CA ILE A 186 0.29 14.94 8.08
C ILE A 186 1.79 15.01 8.30
N MET A 187 2.22 15.25 9.54
CA MET A 187 3.63 15.52 9.84
C MET A 187 4.28 14.39 10.65
N PHE A 188 5.54 14.09 10.33
CA PHE A 188 6.35 13.09 11.01
C PHE A 188 7.57 13.75 11.67
N ASN A 189 7.84 13.41 12.92
CA ASN A 189 9.07 13.78 13.62
C ASN A 189 9.75 12.50 14.12
N LEU A 190 10.89 12.16 13.51
CA LEU A 190 11.62 10.93 13.82
C LEU A 190 12.53 11.07 15.04
N THR A 191 12.80 12.27 15.53
CA THR A 191 13.46 12.50 16.83
C THR A 191 12.49 12.23 17.96
N GLU A 192 11.28 12.81 17.89
CA GLU A 192 10.23 12.61 18.90
C GLU A 192 9.46 11.28 18.72
N LYS A 193 9.65 10.59 17.60
CA LYS A 193 8.89 9.37 17.21
C LYS A 193 7.38 9.60 17.16
N LEU A 194 6.98 10.69 16.52
CA LEU A 194 5.59 11.14 16.43
C LEU A 194 5.10 11.26 14.98
N GLN A 195 3.84 10.92 14.77
CA GLN A 195 3.03 11.37 13.64
C GLN A 195 1.87 12.20 14.18
N ILE A 196 1.61 13.36 13.59
CA ILE A 196 0.41 14.17 13.85
C ILE A 196 -0.41 14.32 12.57
N ILE A 197 -1.73 14.22 12.70
CA ILE A 197 -2.69 14.37 11.61
C ILE A 197 -3.68 15.50 11.98
N GLY A 198 -3.84 16.47 11.08
CA GLY A 198 -4.79 17.58 11.20
C GLY A 198 -5.63 17.76 9.94
N GLY A 199 -6.92 18.02 10.12
CA GLY A 199 -7.89 18.36 9.08
C GLY A 199 -8.44 17.17 8.30
N THR A 200 -7.57 16.27 7.83
CA THR A 200 -8.00 15.10 7.07
C THR A 200 -8.67 14.04 7.94
N TRP A 201 -9.78 13.50 7.45
CA TRP A 201 -10.50 12.37 8.05
C TRP A 201 -10.22 11.05 7.33
N TYR A 202 -9.30 11.00 6.36
CA TYR A 202 -9.06 9.77 5.61
C TYR A 202 -8.33 8.72 6.48
N GLY A 203 -8.94 7.54 6.71
CA GLY A 203 -8.37 6.53 7.60
C GLY A 203 -6.98 6.05 7.14
N GLY A 204 -6.76 6.01 5.82
CA GLY A 204 -5.50 5.57 5.22
C GLY A 204 -4.25 6.33 5.66
N GLU A 205 -4.37 7.56 6.18
CA GLU A 205 -3.22 8.33 6.68
C GLU A 205 -2.62 7.74 7.98
N MET A 206 -3.45 7.12 8.84
CA MET A 206 -2.97 6.42 10.04
C MET A 206 -2.21 5.13 9.68
N LYS A 207 -2.63 4.46 8.61
CA LYS A 207 -1.99 3.25 8.08
C LYS A 207 -0.66 3.58 7.38
N LYS A 208 -0.74 4.41 6.34
CA LYS A 208 0.38 4.68 5.43
C LYS A 208 1.50 5.49 6.08
N GLY A 209 1.20 6.25 7.14
CA GLY A 209 2.22 6.87 7.96
C GLY A 209 3.16 5.85 8.60
N MET A 210 2.63 4.79 9.20
CA MET A 210 3.46 3.71 9.77
C MET A 210 4.16 2.89 8.71
N PHE A 211 3.53 2.67 7.55
CA PHE A 211 4.22 2.04 6.42
C PHE A 211 5.46 2.83 5.97
N ALA A 212 5.36 4.16 5.90
CA ALA A 212 6.50 5.01 5.59
C ALA A 212 7.62 4.90 6.64
N MET A 213 7.28 4.73 7.93
CA MET A 213 8.26 4.48 8.99
C MET A 213 8.92 3.12 8.84
N MET A 214 8.17 2.07 8.48
CA MET A 214 8.74 0.76 8.16
C MET A 214 9.68 0.82 6.95
N ASN A 215 9.30 1.57 5.90
CA ASN A 215 10.14 1.85 4.74
C ASN A 215 11.42 2.61 5.08
N TYR A 216 11.44 3.36 6.19
CA TYR A 216 12.65 4.02 6.68
C TYR A 216 13.53 3.05 7.48
N TYR A 217 12.98 2.38 8.51
CA TYR A 217 13.78 1.63 9.46
C TYR A 217 14.28 0.28 8.92
N LEU A 218 13.47 -0.46 8.16
CA LEU A 218 13.84 -1.83 7.75
C LEU A 218 15.00 -1.86 6.74
N PRO A 219 14.99 -1.05 5.66
CA PRO A 219 16.10 -1.10 4.70
C PRO A 219 17.42 -0.63 5.29
N LEU A 220 17.40 0.30 6.27
CA LEU A 220 18.61 0.69 7.02
C LEU A 220 19.20 -0.45 7.85
N LYS A 221 18.38 -1.44 8.21
CA LYS A 221 18.80 -2.69 8.88
C LYS A 221 19.04 -3.85 7.90
N GLY A 222 19.04 -3.59 6.59
CA GLY A 222 19.28 -4.60 5.55
C GLY A 222 18.08 -5.50 5.22
N MET A 223 16.88 -5.16 5.70
CA MET A 223 15.65 -5.90 5.39
C MET A 223 14.89 -5.25 4.23
N ALA A 224 14.18 -6.04 3.43
CA ALA A 224 13.29 -5.46 2.43
C ALA A 224 12.01 -4.95 3.11
N SER A 225 11.53 -3.78 2.68
CA SER A 225 10.21 -3.26 3.01
C SER A 225 9.45 -3.03 1.70
N MET A 226 8.28 -3.62 1.58
CA MET A 226 7.67 -3.92 0.29
C MET A 226 6.20 -3.52 0.27
N HIS A 227 5.80 -2.81 -0.79
CA HIS A 227 4.40 -2.54 -1.12
C HIS A 227 3.90 -3.64 -2.06
N CYS A 228 3.50 -4.76 -1.48
CA CYS A 228 3.07 -5.94 -2.21
C CYS A 228 1.98 -6.67 -1.45
N SER A 229 1.19 -7.49 -2.15
CA SER A 229 0.46 -8.56 -1.48
C SER A 229 1.32 -9.82 -1.42
N ALA A 230 1.03 -10.72 -0.48
CA ALA A 230 1.78 -11.95 -0.32
C ALA A 230 0.86 -13.12 0.06
N ASN A 231 1.13 -14.30 -0.52
CA ASN A 231 0.46 -15.53 -0.17
C ASN A 231 1.41 -16.74 -0.21
N VAL A 232 0.97 -17.85 0.37
CA VAL A 232 1.76 -19.09 0.44
C VAL A 232 0.90 -20.30 0.03
N GLY A 233 1.51 -21.23 -0.71
CA GLY A 233 0.89 -22.49 -1.06
C GLY A 233 1.01 -23.52 0.07
N GLU A 234 0.30 -24.64 -0.05
CA GLU A 234 0.37 -25.76 0.92
C GLU A 234 1.79 -26.32 1.08
N LYS A 235 2.65 -26.16 0.06
CA LYS A 235 4.06 -26.61 0.09
C LYS A 235 5.00 -25.58 0.71
N GLY A 236 4.50 -24.45 1.20
CA GLY A 236 5.31 -23.36 1.77
C GLY A 236 5.96 -22.45 0.72
N ASP A 237 5.59 -22.56 -0.55
CA ASP A 237 6.06 -21.70 -1.63
C ASP A 237 5.43 -20.31 -1.50
N VAL A 238 6.23 -19.29 -1.18
CA VAL A 238 5.76 -17.92 -0.99
C VAL A 238 5.86 -17.13 -2.30
N ALA A 239 4.81 -16.39 -2.63
CA ALA A 239 4.74 -15.47 -3.76
C ALA A 239 4.45 -14.04 -3.31
N LEU A 240 5.13 -13.07 -3.93
CA LEU A 240 4.96 -11.63 -3.71
C LEU A 240 4.39 -10.98 -4.97
N PHE A 241 3.41 -10.10 -4.83
CA PHE A 241 2.81 -9.36 -5.94
C PHE A 241 2.94 -7.86 -5.70
N PHE A 242 3.89 -7.23 -6.38
CA PHE A 242 4.07 -5.78 -6.37
C PHE A 242 3.16 -5.14 -7.41
N GLY A 243 2.70 -3.92 -7.14
CA GLY A 243 1.88 -3.16 -8.08
C GLY A 243 1.25 -1.95 -7.44
N LEU A 244 0.79 -0.99 -8.24
CA LEU A 244 0.02 0.14 -7.74
C LEU A 244 -1.43 -0.27 -7.41
N SER A 245 -2.20 0.68 -6.88
CA SER A 245 -3.63 0.45 -6.64
C SER A 245 -4.35 0.15 -7.96
N GLY A 246 -5.22 -0.86 -7.98
CA GLY A 246 -6.00 -1.24 -9.17
C GLY A 246 -5.29 -2.14 -10.19
N THR A 247 -4.01 -2.50 -9.98
CA THR A 247 -3.28 -3.41 -10.88
C THR A 247 -3.52 -4.90 -10.59
N GLY A 248 -4.38 -5.23 -9.61
CA GLY A 248 -4.79 -6.61 -9.32
C GLY A 248 -4.05 -7.30 -8.17
N LYS A 249 -3.26 -6.59 -7.34
CA LYS A 249 -2.59 -7.17 -6.15
C LYS A 249 -3.52 -7.99 -5.27
N THR A 250 -4.63 -7.39 -4.84
CA THR A 250 -5.63 -8.00 -3.95
C THR A 250 -6.38 -9.13 -4.65
N THR A 251 -6.80 -8.92 -5.89
CA THR A 251 -7.53 -9.93 -6.68
C THR A 251 -6.68 -11.18 -6.96
N LEU A 252 -5.36 -11.03 -7.11
CA LEU A 252 -4.43 -12.14 -7.39
C LEU A 252 -3.84 -12.77 -6.13
N SER A 253 -3.76 -12.04 -5.00
CA SER A 253 -3.35 -12.62 -3.72
C SER A 253 -4.44 -13.48 -3.08
N ALA A 254 -5.71 -13.10 -3.27
CA ALA A 254 -6.91 -13.84 -2.86
C ALA A 254 -7.19 -15.05 -3.78
N ASP A 255 -6.16 -15.87 -4.02
CA ASP A 255 -6.30 -17.14 -4.73
C ASP A 255 -6.88 -18.20 -3.79
N PRO A 256 -8.04 -18.82 -4.10
CA PRO A 256 -8.64 -19.85 -3.27
C PRO A 256 -7.75 -21.10 -3.09
N LYS A 257 -6.68 -21.27 -3.88
CA LYS A 257 -5.71 -22.38 -3.73
C LYS A 257 -4.60 -22.10 -2.71
N ARG A 258 -4.55 -20.88 -2.15
CA ARG A 258 -3.42 -20.39 -1.35
C ARG A 258 -3.91 -19.75 -0.05
N TYR A 259 -2.96 -19.52 0.86
CA TYR A 259 -3.20 -18.84 2.14
C TYR A 259 -2.64 -17.43 2.08
N LEU A 260 -3.47 -16.44 2.35
CA LEU A 260 -3.09 -15.04 2.39
C LEU A 260 -2.17 -14.77 3.59
N ILE A 261 -1.01 -14.15 3.33
CA ILE A 261 -0.12 -13.63 4.37
C ILE A 261 -0.54 -12.19 4.71
N GLY A 262 -0.79 -11.37 3.68
CA GLY A 262 -1.30 -10.01 3.80
C GLY A 262 -1.50 -9.37 2.43
N ASP A 263 -2.18 -8.24 2.37
CA ASP A 263 -2.66 -7.67 1.12
C ASP A 263 -1.81 -6.51 0.56
N ASP A 264 -1.00 -5.85 1.37
CA ASP A 264 -0.49 -4.52 0.97
C ASP A 264 0.94 -4.22 1.45
N GLU A 265 1.31 -4.59 2.69
CA GLU A 265 2.57 -4.15 3.30
C GLU A 265 3.34 -5.30 3.98
N HIS A 266 4.53 -5.64 3.44
CA HIS A 266 5.35 -6.74 3.96
C HIS A 266 6.81 -6.37 4.15
N GLY A 267 7.44 -7.06 5.09
CA GLY A 267 8.88 -7.09 5.25
C GLY A 267 9.46 -8.43 4.79
N TRP A 268 10.74 -8.43 4.44
CA TRP A 268 11.51 -9.65 4.22
C TRP A 268 12.83 -9.59 5.00
N ASP A 269 12.91 -10.38 6.07
CA ASP A 269 14.06 -10.50 6.94
C ASP A 269 14.84 -11.81 6.70
N ASN A 270 15.63 -12.24 7.68
CA ASN A 270 16.39 -13.49 7.61
C ASN A 270 15.55 -14.75 7.87
N ASN A 271 14.30 -14.60 8.31
CA ASN A 271 13.39 -15.70 8.59
C ASN A 271 12.37 -15.90 7.45
N GLY A 272 12.04 -14.83 6.71
CA GLY A 272 11.11 -14.90 5.59
C GLY A 272 10.29 -13.63 5.40
N VAL A 273 9.15 -13.80 4.76
CA VAL A 273 8.20 -12.71 4.48
C VAL A 273 7.22 -12.59 5.64
N PHE A 274 6.95 -11.37 6.09
CA PHE A 274 6.01 -11.11 7.19
C PHE A 274 5.16 -9.88 6.91
N ASN A 275 3.89 -9.95 7.32
CA ASN A 275 2.94 -8.84 7.20
C ASN A 275 3.23 -7.75 8.24
N TYR A 276 3.01 -6.50 7.88
CA TYR A 276 3.03 -5.38 8.83
C TYR A 276 1.69 -5.22 9.56
N GLU A 277 0.62 -5.70 8.94
CA GLU A 277 -0.76 -5.37 9.28
C GLU A 277 -1.46 -6.50 10.04
N GLY A 278 -2.54 -6.14 10.75
CA GLY A 278 -3.50 -7.07 11.37
C GLY A 278 -4.82 -7.21 10.59
N GLY A 279 -4.93 -6.56 9.43
CA GLY A 279 -6.15 -6.47 8.65
C GLY A 279 -5.91 -6.20 7.17
N CYS A 280 -7.00 -5.95 6.44
CA CYS A 280 -6.97 -5.54 5.04
C CYS A 280 -7.80 -4.28 4.86
N TYR A 281 -7.38 -3.42 3.91
CA TYR A 281 -8.06 -2.18 3.57
C TYR A 281 -8.43 -2.16 2.09
N ALA A 282 -9.42 -2.99 1.74
CA ALA A 282 -9.78 -3.29 0.36
C ALA A 282 -10.59 -2.16 -0.28
N LYS A 283 -10.41 -1.98 -1.60
CA LYS A 283 -11.30 -1.15 -2.43
C LYS A 283 -12.60 -1.92 -2.67
N VAL A 284 -13.74 -1.26 -2.63
CA VAL A 284 -15.05 -1.92 -2.77
C VAL A 284 -15.93 -1.38 -3.90
N ILE A 285 -15.42 -0.48 -4.75
CA ILE A 285 -16.14 -0.08 -5.95
C ILE A 285 -16.31 -1.28 -6.89
N ASP A 286 -17.50 -1.47 -7.44
CA ASP A 286 -17.92 -2.59 -8.27
C ASP A 286 -17.74 -3.98 -7.62
N LEU A 287 -17.62 -4.03 -6.30
CA LEU A 287 -17.51 -5.29 -5.55
C LEU A 287 -18.78 -6.13 -5.71
N SER A 288 -18.59 -7.40 -6.04
CA SER A 288 -19.66 -8.40 -6.03
C SER A 288 -19.14 -9.72 -5.47
N GLU A 289 -20.04 -10.50 -4.84
CA GLU A 289 -19.68 -11.81 -4.31
C GLU A 289 -19.20 -12.77 -5.40
N GLU A 290 -19.69 -12.62 -6.64
CA GLU A 290 -19.27 -13.45 -7.77
C GLU A 290 -17.79 -13.22 -8.15
N LYS A 291 -17.36 -11.95 -8.17
CA LYS A 291 -16.00 -11.59 -8.58
C LYS A 291 -14.99 -11.80 -7.46
N GLU A 292 -15.33 -11.38 -6.24
CA GLU A 292 -14.44 -11.34 -5.08
C GLU A 292 -15.14 -11.84 -3.79
N PRO A 293 -15.47 -13.15 -3.72
CA PRO A 293 -16.30 -13.70 -2.65
C PRO A 293 -15.71 -13.54 -1.25
N ASP A 294 -14.39 -13.67 -1.10
CA ASP A 294 -13.74 -13.58 0.21
C ASP A 294 -13.81 -12.16 0.79
N ILE A 295 -13.61 -11.13 -0.05
CA ILE A 295 -13.71 -9.73 0.35
C ILE A 295 -15.16 -9.39 0.66
N PHE A 296 -16.10 -9.79 -0.20
CA PHE A 296 -17.53 -9.56 0.03
C PHE A 296 -18.01 -10.14 1.36
N ARG A 297 -17.62 -11.38 1.68
CA ARG A 297 -17.99 -12.07 2.93
C ARG A 297 -17.23 -11.57 4.16
N ALA A 298 -16.12 -10.86 3.97
CA ALA A 298 -15.41 -10.19 5.05
C ALA A 298 -16.15 -8.93 5.54
N ILE A 299 -17.09 -8.40 4.75
CA ILE A 299 -17.92 -7.26 5.12
C ILE A 299 -19.07 -7.76 5.99
N LYS A 300 -18.88 -7.66 7.31
CA LYS A 300 -19.83 -8.02 8.36
C LYS A 300 -19.55 -7.20 9.61
N ARG A 301 -20.23 -7.47 10.73
CA ARG A 301 -19.89 -6.90 12.05
C ARG A 301 -18.37 -6.93 12.28
N ASP A 302 -17.82 -5.81 12.73
CA ASP A 302 -16.37 -5.53 12.94
C ASP A 302 -15.59 -5.18 11.65
N ALA A 303 -16.25 -5.11 10.50
CA ALA A 303 -15.76 -4.37 9.36
C ALA A 303 -16.24 -2.91 9.42
N LEU A 304 -15.44 -2.02 8.82
CA LEU A 304 -15.71 -0.59 8.72
C LEU A 304 -15.64 -0.16 7.26
N LEU A 305 -16.79 0.16 6.68
CA LEU A 305 -16.95 0.73 5.34
C LEU A 305 -16.64 2.23 5.38
N GLU A 306 -16.03 2.74 4.31
CA GLU A 306 -15.64 4.13 4.18
C GLU A 306 -16.12 4.67 2.83
N ASN A 307 -16.93 5.73 2.89
CA ASN A 307 -17.50 6.45 1.75
C ASN A 307 -18.47 5.66 0.85
N VAL A 308 -18.84 4.42 1.20
CA VAL A 308 -19.82 3.62 0.45
C VAL A 308 -21.22 4.19 0.63
N VAL A 309 -21.97 4.38 -0.46
CA VAL A 309 -23.36 4.85 -0.42
C VAL A 309 -24.26 3.75 0.15
N ILE A 310 -25.09 4.11 1.13
CA ILE A 310 -26.00 3.18 1.81
C ILE A 310 -27.43 3.57 1.44
N ASN A 311 -28.16 2.64 0.84
CA ASN A 311 -29.54 2.81 0.41
C ASN A 311 -30.45 1.91 1.25
N ASN A 312 -31.22 2.50 2.18
CA ASN A 312 -32.09 1.77 3.11
C ASN A 312 -31.37 0.64 3.88
N GLY A 313 -30.11 0.85 4.26
CA GLY A 313 -29.27 -0.15 4.95
C GLY A 313 -28.46 -1.06 4.03
N VAL A 314 -28.72 -1.07 2.72
CA VAL A 314 -27.96 -1.86 1.74
C VAL A 314 -26.79 -1.04 1.20
N ALA A 315 -25.59 -1.61 1.22
CA ALA A 315 -24.41 -1.00 0.60
C ALA A 315 -24.49 -1.08 -0.93
N ASP A 316 -24.44 0.08 -1.60
CA ASP A 316 -24.32 0.16 -3.05
C ASP A 316 -22.84 0.30 -3.43
N TYR A 317 -22.25 -0.83 -3.81
CA TYR A 317 -20.85 -0.89 -4.25
C TYR A 317 -20.62 -0.31 -5.64
N THR A 318 -21.66 -0.02 -6.42
CA THR A 318 -21.55 0.54 -7.78
C THR A 318 -21.62 2.05 -7.81
N ASP A 319 -22.07 2.68 -6.71
CA ASP A 319 -22.22 4.13 -6.63
C ASP A 319 -20.91 4.82 -6.21
N GLY A 320 -20.22 5.39 -7.22
CA GLY A 320 -19.02 6.21 -7.06
C GLY A 320 -19.29 7.72 -6.86
N SER A 321 -20.53 8.15 -6.62
CA SER A 321 -20.92 9.57 -6.56
C SER A 321 -20.16 10.39 -5.50
N ILE A 322 -19.74 9.75 -4.40
CA ILE A 322 -18.85 10.36 -3.39
C ILE A 322 -17.39 10.25 -3.85
N THR A 323 -16.98 9.05 -4.24
CA THR A 323 -15.62 8.75 -4.69
C THR A 323 -15.58 7.39 -5.37
N GLU A 324 -14.68 7.24 -6.34
CA GLU A 324 -14.29 5.93 -6.88
C GLU A 324 -13.40 5.14 -5.91
N ASN A 325 -12.88 5.77 -4.85
CA ASN A 325 -12.02 5.13 -3.83
C ASN A 325 -12.81 4.71 -2.59
N THR A 326 -13.99 4.11 -2.78
CA THR A 326 -14.73 3.49 -1.68
C THR A 326 -13.94 2.33 -1.09
N ARG A 327 -13.98 2.17 0.23
CA ARG A 327 -13.13 1.23 0.95
C ARG A 327 -13.87 0.45 2.02
N VAL A 328 -13.26 -0.64 2.45
CA VAL A 328 -13.59 -1.33 3.69
C VAL A 328 -12.31 -1.72 4.42
N SER A 329 -12.27 -1.52 5.73
CA SER A 329 -11.27 -2.15 6.60
C SER A 329 -11.90 -3.31 7.37
N TYR A 330 -11.18 -4.40 7.51
CA TYR A 330 -11.60 -5.53 8.34
C TYR A 330 -10.36 -6.24 8.90
N PRO A 331 -10.47 -6.88 10.08
CA PRO A 331 -9.36 -7.66 10.61
C PRO A 331 -9.12 -8.89 9.74
N ILE A 332 -7.85 -9.32 9.65
CA ILE A 332 -7.44 -10.32 8.65
C ILE A 332 -8.16 -11.67 8.82
N TYR A 333 -8.59 -11.98 10.04
CA TYR A 333 -9.36 -13.19 10.36
C TYR A 333 -10.78 -13.20 9.77
N HIS A 334 -11.24 -12.12 9.14
CA HIS A 334 -12.48 -12.13 8.34
C HIS A 334 -12.31 -12.93 7.04
N ILE A 335 -11.07 -13.13 6.57
CA ILE A 335 -10.74 -14.01 5.45
C ILE A 335 -10.45 -15.42 6.00
N ASN A 336 -11.06 -16.44 5.37
CA ASN A 336 -10.97 -17.82 5.86
C ASN A 336 -9.59 -18.47 5.62
N LYS A 337 -8.96 -18.20 4.47
CA LYS A 337 -7.67 -18.81 4.07
C LYS A 337 -6.52 -17.86 4.32
N ILE A 338 -6.10 -17.76 5.58
CA ILE A 338 -5.00 -16.90 6.01
C ILE A 338 -3.90 -17.70 6.72
N VAL A 339 -2.71 -17.11 6.81
CA VAL A 339 -1.62 -17.62 7.65
C VAL A 339 -1.66 -16.92 9.02
N LEU A 340 -1.52 -17.70 10.09
CA LEU A 340 -1.46 -17.21 11.48
C LEU A 340 -0.26 -17.83 12.22
N PRO A 341 0.65 -17.03 12.81
CA PRO A 341 0.79 -15.57 12.62
C PRO A 341 1.09 -15.23 11.14
N SER A 342 0.79 -14.00 10.71
CA SER A 342 0.86 -13.55 9.30
C SER A 342 2.29 -13.41 8.75
N LYS A 343 3.01 -14.54 8.67
CA LYS A 343 4.36 -14.68 8.12
C LYS A 343 4.58 -16.07 7.54
N ALA A 344 5.51 -16.18 6.60
CA ALA A 344 5.89 -17.44 5.98
C ALA A 344 7.39 -17.46 5.67
N GLY A 345 7.87 -18.49 4.98
CA GLY A 345 9.26 -18.60 4.56
C GLY A 345 9.67 -17.57 3.50
N HIS A 346 10.84 -17.78 2.91
CA HIS A 346 11.37 -16.91 1.86
C HIS A 346 10.57 -17.01 0.57
N ALA A 347 10.33 -15.87 -0.09
CA ALA A 347 9.67 -15.84 -1.39
C ALA A 347 10.51 -16.57 -2.44
N LYS A 348 9.83 -17.33 -3.31
CA LYS A 348 10.42 -17.97 -4.48
C LYS A 348 9.99 -17.32 -5.78
N LYS A 349 8.81 -16.67 -5.76
CA LYS A 349 8.20 -16.03 -6.92
C LYS A 349 7.89 -14.58 -6.61
N ILE A 350 8.33 -13.69 -7.47
CA ILE A 350 8.11 -12.24 -7.34
C ILE A 350 7.44 -11.76 -8.61
N VAL A 351 6.27 -11.18 -8.48
CA VAL A 351 5.45 -10.74 -9.60
C VAL A 351 5.34 -9.23 -9.55
N TYR A 352 5.78 -8.57 -10.61
CA TYR A 352 5.59 -7.15 -10.85
C TYR A 352 4.35 -6.96 -11.72
N LEU A 353 3.27 -6.42 -11.15
CA LEU A 353 2.02 -6.17 -11.86
C LEU A 353 2.05 -4.77 -12.48
N SER A 354 1.96 -4.71 -13.81
CA SER A 354 1.84 -3.47 -14.57
C SER A 354 0.49 -3.46 -15.28
N ALA A 355 -0.29 -2.39 -15.16
CA ALA A 355 -1.46 -2.17 -15.99
C ALA A 355 -1.03 -1.31 -17.19
N ASP A 356 -0.48 -1.94 -18.23
CA ASP A 356 -0.06 -1.24 -19.44
C ASP A 356 -1.26 -0.89 -20.32
N ALA A 357 -1.59 0.39 -20.45
CA ALA A 357 -2.67 0.87 -21.31
C ALA A 357 -2.24 1.14 -22.76
N PHE A 358 -0.94 1.03 -23.07
CA PHE A 358 -0.40 1.16 -24.43
C PHE A 358 -0.53 -0.15 -25.23
N GLY A 359 -0.63 -1.29 -24.54
CA GLY A 359 -0.74 -2.61 -25.16
C GLY A 359 0.59 -3.18 -25.67
N VAL A 360 1.71 -2.69 -25.13
CA VAL A 360 3.08 -3.01 -25.57
C VAL A 360 3.64 -4.20 -24.80
N LEU A 361 3.45 -4.24 -23.47
CA LEU A 361 4.00 -5.28 -22.62
C LEU A 361 3.32 -6.63 -22.89
N PRO A 362 4.09 -7.73 -22.97
CA PRO A 362 3.53 -9.07 -23.04
C PRO A 362 2.72 -9.39 -21.78
N PRO A 363 1.75 -10.33 -21.82
CA PRO A 363 1.02 -10.78 -20.64
C PRO A 363 1.93 -11.25 -19.50
N VAL A 364 3.06 -11.88 -19.82
CA VAL A 364 4.08 -12.27 -18.86
C VAL A 364 5.48 -12.24 -19.47
N SER A 365 6.46 -11.76 -18.71
CA SER A 365 7.89 -11.87 -19.01
C SER A 365 8.64 -12.51 -17.85
N ILE A 366 9.68 -13.24 -18.20
CA ILE A 366 10.62 -13.85 -17.25
C ILE A 366 11.82 -12.91 -17.15
N LEU A 367 12.09 -12.40 -15.95
CA LEU A 367 13.16 -11.42 -15.76
C LEU A 367 14.42 -12.09 -15.22
N ASN A 368 15.58 -11.71 -15.76
CA ASN A 368 16.85 -11.92 -15.07
C ASN A 368 17.01 -10.91 -13.90
N ASP A 369 18.03 -11.10 -13.06
CA ASP A 369 18.22 -10.27 -11.86
C ASP A 369 18.36 -8.78 -12.17
N ASP A 370 19.04 -8.41 -13.25
CA ASP A 370 19.27 -7.02 -13.61
C ASP A 370 18.02 -6.39 -14.24
N GLN A 371 17.27 -7.14 -15.04
CA GLN A 371 15.94 -6.73 -15.52
C GLN A 371 14.96 -6.57 -14.35
N ALA A 372 14.99 -7.48 -13.37
CA ALA A 372 14.16 -7.37 -12.17
C ALA A 372 14.48 -6.06 -11.43
N GLN A 373 15.77 -5.76 -11.26
CA GLN A 373 16.23 -4.52 -10.64
C GLN A 373 15.79 -3.28 -11.43
N TYR A 374 15.97 -3.29 -12.74
CA TYR A 374 15.59 -2.20 -13.65
C TYR A 374 14.08 -1.93 -13.59
N HIS A 375 13.25 -2.96 -13.79
CA HIS A 375 11.80 -2.82 -13.78
C HIS A 375 11.25 -2.47 -12.40
N PHE A 376 11.90 -2.91 -11.32
CA PHE A 376 11.53 -2.49 -9.97
C PHE A 376 11.81 -0.99 -9.72
N LEU A 377 12.95 -0.48 -10.20
CA LEU A 377 13.29 0.95 -10.11
C LEU A 377 12.39 1.82 -11.00
N CYS A 378 11.99 1.32 -12.17
CA CYS A 378 11.00 1.98 -13.01
C CYS A 378 9.60 1.95 -12.38
N GLY A 379 9.18 0.81 -11.86
CA GLY A 379 7.85 0.59 -11.28
C GLY A 379 6.72 1.07 -12.20
N TYR A 380 6.80 0.69 -13.48
CA TYR A 380 5.91 1.18 -14.51
C TYR A 380 4.50 0.60 -14.40
N THR A 381 3.51 1.45 -14.63
CA THR A 381 2.12 1.14 -14.96
C THR A 381 1.56 2.28 -15.82
N SER A 382 0.27 2.27 -16.15
CA SER A 382 -0.39 3.38 -16.82
C SER A 382 -1.54 3.98 -16.00
N LYS A 383 -1.79 5.27 -16.23
CA LYS A 383 -3.05 5.94 -15.92
C LYS A 383 -3.97 5.85 -17.14
N LEU A 384 -5.23 5.56 -16.90
CA LEU A 384 -6.24 5.43 -17.96
C LEU A 384 -6.79 6.77 -18.39
N ALA A 385 -7.12 6.88 -19.68
CA ALA A 385 -7.91 7.99 -20.19
C ALA A 385 -9.28 8.01 -19.51
N GLY A 386 -9.72 9.19 -19.06
CA GLY A 386 -11.03 9.39 -18.44
C GLY A 386 -11.16 9.02 -16.96
N THR A 387 -10.17 8.37 -16.34
CA THR A 387 -10.23 8.01 -14.91
C THR A 387 -9.70 9.10 -13.97
N GLU A 388 -8.94 10.08 -14.49
CA GLU A 388 -8.49 11.26 -13.74
C GLU A 388 -8.84 12.53 -14.53
N ARG A 389 -9.16 13.62 -13.81
CA ARG A 389 -9.54 14.91 -14.41
C ARG A 389 -8.40 15.43 -15.29
N GLY A 390 -8.65 15.56 -16.59
CA GLY A 390 -7.69 16.10 -17.56
C GLY A 390 -6.86 15.07 -18.32
N ILE A 391 -7.05 13.76 -18.11
CA ILE A 391 -6.38 12.71 -18.88
C ILE A 391 -7.28 12.24 -20.03
N THR A 392 -6.92 12.57 -21.27
CA THR A 392 -7.65 12.21 -22.50
C THR A 392 -7.06 11.02 -23.24
N GLU A 393 -5.80 10.67 -22.97
CA GLU A 393 -5.07 9.55 -23.56
C GLU A 393 -4.31 8.80 -22.45
N PRO A 394 -4.01 7.50 -22.60
CA PRO A 394 -3.18 6.76 -21.65
C PRO A 394 -1.87 7.48 -21.33
N GLN A 395 -1.55 7.63 -20.05
CA GLN A 395 -0.29 8.22 -19.62
C GLN A 395 0.57 7.20 -18.87
N PRO A 396 1.89 7.13 -19.15
CA PRO A 396 2.78 6.30 -18.36
C PRO A 396 2.84 6.83 -16.93
N SER A 397 2.94 5.92 -15.98
CA SER A 397 3.17 6.24 -14.58
C SER A 397 4.33 5.39 -14.09
N PHE A 398 5.48 6.02 -13.87
CA PHE A 398 6.64 5.37 -13.26
C PHE A 398 6.59 5.65 -11.77
N SER A 399 6.50 4.59 -10.97
CA SER A 399 6.43 4.69 -9.52
C SER A 399 7.44 3.71 -8.92
N PRO A 400 8.68 4.13 -8.64
CA PRO A 400 9.72 3.24 -8.12
C PRO A 400 9.25 2.33 -7.00
N ALA A 401 9.76 1.10 -7.00
CA ALA A 401 9.37 0.02 -6.09
C ALA A 401 7.86 -0.30 -6.10
N PHE A 402 7.12 0.14 -7.13
CA PHE A 402 5.67 0.12 -7.22
C PHE A 402 5.01 0.77 -6.00
N GLY A 403 5.64 1.80 -5.42
CA GLY A 403 5.22 2.37 -4.14
C GLY A 403 5.83 3.73 -3.82
N GLU A 404 6.20 4.52 -4.84
CA GLU A 404 6.94 5.79 -4.72
C GLU A 404 6.43 6.70 -3.60
N ALA A 405 5.10 6.87 -3.51
CA ALA A 405 4.47 7.76 -2.55
C ALA A 405 4.72 7.41 -1.06
N PHE A 406 5.30 6.24 -0.78
CA PHE A 406 5.59 5.74 0.56
C PHE A 406 7.08 5.56 0.82
N LEU A 407 7.94 5.81 -0.17
CA LEU A 407 9.38 5.65 -0.02
C LEU A 407 9.97 6.83 0.75
N THR A 408 10.64 6.54 1.85
CA THR A 408 11.36 7.51 2.68
C THR A 408 12.85 7.57 2.37
N LEU A 409 13.44 6.44 1.94
CA LEU A 409 14.81 6.35 1.43
C LEU A 409 14.86 6.43 -0.11
N HIS A 410 16.07 6.51 -0.67
CA HIS A 410 16.27 6.50 -2.11
C HIS A 410 15.81 5.15 -2.72
N PRO A 411 15.14 5.11 -3.89
CA PRO A 411 14.64 3.87 -4.50
C PRO A 411 15.66 2.72 -4.62
N THR A 412 16.93 3.06 -4.84
CA THR A 412 18.02 2.07 -4.94
C THR A 412 18.26 1.29 -3.64
N MET A 413 17.87 1.83 -2.47
CA MET A 413 17.96 1.10 -1.20
C MET A 413 17.00 -0.08 -1.16
N TYR A 414 15.74 0.12 -1.57
CA TYR A 414 14.74 -0.94 -1.63
C TYR A 414 15.05 -1.96 -2.71
N SER A 415 15.52 -1.48 -3.85
CA SER A 415 15.97 -2.32 -4.95
C SER A 415 17.12 -3.24 -4.50
N LYS A 416 18.13 -2.68 -3.82
CA LYS A 416 19.27 -3.44 -3.30
C LYS A 416 18.86 -4.49 -2.27
N THR A 417 17.99 -4.16 -1.31
CA THR A 417 17.56 -5.12 -0.28
C THR A 417 16.69 -6.22 -0.86
N LEU A 418 15.78 -5.89 -1.80
CA LEU A 418 14.96 -6.88 -2.49
C LEU A 418 15.80 -7.84 -3.33
N ILE A 419 16.65 -7.33 -4.23
CA ILE A 419 17.51 -8.16 -5.08
C ILE A 419 18.49 -8.99 -4.24
N GLY A 420 19.00 -8.43 -3.14
CA GLY A 420 19.82 -9.17 -2.18
C GLY A 420 19.09 -10.41 -1.65
N LYS A 421 17.84 -10.25 -1.20
CA LYS A 421 17.00 -11.36 -0.73
C LYS A 421 16.62 -12.34 -1.83
N MET A 422 16.39 -11.85 -3.05
CA MET A 422 16.14 -12.71 -4.20
C MET A 422 17.32 -13.65 -4.47
N LYS A 423 18.53 -13.09 -4.55
CA LYS A 423 19.77 -13.85 -4.79
C LYS A 423 20.05 -14.84 -3.67
N GLU A 424 19.91 -14.41 -2.41
CA GLU A 424 20.13 -15.25 -1.22
C GLU A 424 19.24 -16.50 -1.23
N HIS A 425 17.99 -16.36 -1.67
CA HIS A 425 16.98 -17.42 -1.58
C HIS A 425 16.58 -18.02 -2.93
N GLY A 426 17.27 -17.69 -4.02
CA GLY A 426 16.99 -18.19 -5.36
C GLY A 426 15.57 -17.87 -5.84
N ALA A 427 15.08 -16.67 -5.54
CA ALA A 427 13.77 -16.20 -6.00
C ALA A 427 13.86 -15.67 -7.43
N LYS A 428 12.78 -15.82 -8.20
CA LYS A 428 12.71 -15.37 -9.59
C LYS A 428 11.61 -14.33 -9.78
N ALA A 429 11.91 -13.30 -10.58
CA ALA A 429 10.97 -12.22 -10.87
C ALA A 429 10.31 -12.37 -12.24
N TYR A 430 9.06 -11.92 -12.32
CA TYR A 430 8.23 -11.93 -13.50
C TYR A 430 7.53 -10.58 -13.64
N LEU A 431 7.45 -10.07 -14.86
CA LEU A 431 6.64 -8.88 -15.19
C LEU A 431 5.32 -9.36 -15.79
N VAL A 432 4.18 -9.03 -15.17
CA VAL A 432 2.86 -9.46 -15.63
C VAL A 432 2.04 -8.25 -16.03
N ASN A 433 1.61 -8.21 -17.30
CA ASN A 433 0.72 -7.18 -17.80
C ASN A 433 -0.73 -7.53 -17.41
N THR A 434 -1.29 -6.75 -16.51
CA THR A 434 -2.71 -6.79 -16.09
C THR A 434 -3.55 -5.72 -16.78
N GLY A 435 -2.96 -5.01 -17.74
CA GLY A 435 -3.56 -3.96 -18.52
C GLY A 435 -4.14 -4.49 -19.83
N TRP A 436 -3.83 -3.78 -20.92
CA TRP A 436 -4.41 -3.96 -22.24
C TRP A 436 -3.43 -4.64 -23.19
N ASN A 437 -3.95 -5.13 -24.32
CA ASN A 437 -3.19 -5.64 -25.46
C ASN A 437 -3.53 -4.86 -26.75
N GLY A 438 -3.01 -5.31 -27.89
CA GLY A 438 -3.20 -4.68 -29.20
C GLY A 438 -4.64 -4.55 -29.68
N THR A 439 -5.57 -5.35 -29.12
CA THR A 439 -7.00 -5.24 -29.44
C THR A 439 -7.71 -4.09 -28.73
N GLY A 440 -7.02 -3.37 -27.82
CA GLY A 440 -7.63 -2.36 -26.97
C GLY A 440 -8.51 -2.94 -25.87
N LYS A 441 -8.44 -4.26 -25.62
CA LYS A 441 -9.12 -4.93 -24.51
C LYS A 441 -8.14 -5.23 -23.38
N ARG A 442 -8.66 -5.20 -22.16
CA ARG A 442 -7.91 -5.63 -20.99
C ARG A 442 -7.66 -7.15 -21.06
N ILE A 443 -6.46 -7.59 -20.71
CA ILE A 443 -6.13 -9.02 -20.58
C ILE A 443 -7.10 -9.65 -19.58
N SER A 444 -7.67 -10.79 -19.95
CA SER A 444 -8.75 -11.39 -19.17
C SER A 444 -8.24 -11.87 -17.82
N LEU A 445 -9.05 -11.73 -16.77
CA LEU A 445 -8.69 -12.24 -15.44
C LEU A 445 -8.44 -13.75 -15.46
N LYS A 446 -9.11 -14.48 -16.36
CA LYS A 446 -8.89 -15.92 -16.57
C LYS A 446 -7.47 -16.19 -17.08
N ASP A 447 -7.02 -15.48 -18.11
CA ASP A 447 -5.65 -15.64 -18.64
C ASP A 447 -4.61 -15.22 -17.60
N THR A 448 -4.83 -14.10 -16.90
CA THR A 448 -3.93 -13.65 -15.83
C THR A 448 -3.81 -14.68 -14.72
N ARG A 449 -4.92 -15.28 -14.26
CA ARG A 449 -4.88 -16.36 -13.26
C ARG A 449 -4.14 -17.59 -13.75
N ALA A 450 -4.32 -17.99 -15.01
CA ALA A 450 -3.57 -19.10 -15.59
C ALA A 450 -2.06 -18.81 -15.68
N ILE A 451 -1.68 -17.57 -15.99
CA ILE A 451 -0.28 -17.11 -15.94
C ILE A 451 0.27 -17.18 -14.52
N ILE A 452 -0.47 -16.71 -13.51
CA ILE A 452 -0.06 -16.79 -12.11
C ILE A 452 0.09 -18.25 -11.66
N ASP A 453 -0.85 -19.13 -12.04
CA ASP A 453 -0.76 -20.57 -11.78
C ASP A 453 0.55 -21.14 -12.36
N ALA A 454 0.87 -20.80 -13.62
CA ALA A 454 2.09 -21.26 -14.29
C ALA A 454 3.40 -20.70 -13.67
N ILE A 455 3.36 -19.49 -13.12
CA ILE A 455 4.47 -18.91 -12.35
C ILE A 455 4.68 -19.68 -11.06
N ILE A 456 3.60 -19.95 -10.33
CA ILE A 456 3.61 -20.58 -9.02
C ILE A 456 4.04 -22.04 -9.11
N ASP A 457 3.48 -22.80 -10.05
CA ASP A 457 3.82 -24.22 -10.23
C ASP A 457 5.18 -24.45 -10.91
N GLY A 458 5.76 -23.39 -11.50
CA GLY A 458 7.07 -23.40 -12.15
C GLY A 458 7.06 -23.92 -13.59
N SER A 459 5.90 -24.22 -14.16
CA SER A 459 5.78 -24.65 -15.56
C SER A 459 6.31 -23.59 -16.53
N ILE A 460 6.15 -22.30 -16.22
CA ILE A 460 6.70 -21.19 -17.03
C ILE A 460 8.22 -21.24 -17.16
N ASP A 461 8.93 -21.74 -16.15
CA ASP A 461 10.39 -21.76 -16.14
C ASP A 461 10.96 -22.78 -17.14
N ASN A 462 10.19 -23.83 -17.43
CA ASN A 462 10.56 -24.91 -18.36
C ASN A 462 9.94 -24.75 -19.76
N ALA A 463 9.01 -23.80 -19.94
CA ALA A 463 8.40 -23.54 -21.24
C ALA A 463 9.44 -23.08 -22.27
N PRO A 464 9.25 -23.38 -23.58
CA PRO A 464 10.04 -22.79 -24.64
C PRO A 464 9.86 -21.27 -24.64
N LYS A 465 10.93 -20.53 -24.98
CA LYS A 465 10.99 -19.08 -24.80
C LYS A 465 11.42 -18.37 -26.07
N THR A 466 10.98 -17.13 -26.20
CA THR A 466 11.40 -16.23 -27.27
C THR A 466 11.64 -14.83 -26.69
N GLN A 467 12.30 -13.97 -27.46
CA GLN A 467 12.59 -12.60 -27.07
C GLN A 467 11.62 -11.63 -27.76
N VAL A 468 11.04 -10.73 -26.97
CA VAL A 468 10.29 -9.58 -27.46
C VAL A 468 11.29 -8.45 -27.71
N PRO A 469 11.45 -7.99 -28.97
CA PRO A 469 12.42 -6.96 -29.32
C PRO A 469 12.04 -5.62 -28.68
N ILE A 470 12.93 -4.63 -28.73
CA ILE A 470 12.75 -3.26 -28.20
C ILE A 470 12.58 -3.22 -26.68
N MET A 471 11.56 -3.84 -26.11
CA MET A 471 11.38 -3.95 -24.67
C MET A 471 12.41 -4.87 -24.02
N ASN A 472 13.09 -5.73 -24.80
CA ASN A 472 14.16 -6.62 -24.34
C ASN A 472 13.66 -7.56 -23.25
N LEU A 473 12.58 -8.31 -23.53
CA LEU A 473 11.90 -9.17 -22.56
C LEU A 473 11.79 -10.61 -23.07
N GLU A 474 12.14 -11.57 -22.22
CA GLU A 474 11.95 -12.98 -22.49
C GLU A 474 10.52 -13.42 -22.14
N ILE A 475 9.84 -14.08 -23.07
CA ILE A 475 8.47 -14.57 -22.90
C ILE A 475 8.38 -16.07 -23.18
N PRO A 476 7.45 -16.80 -22.54
CA PRO A 476 7.13 -18.15 -22.98
C PRO A 476 6.38 -18.12 -24.32
N THR A 477 6.61 -19.10 -25.18
CA THR A 477 5.87 -19.23 -26.46
C THR A 477 4.52 -19.91 -26.27
N GLU A 478 4.36 -20.69 -25.21
CA GLU A 478 3.12 -21.37 -24.84
C GLU A 478 3.01 -21.53 -23.31
N LEU A 479 1.79 -21.50 -22.79
CA LEU A 479 1.49 -21.76 -21.39
C LEU A 479 0.17 -22.55 -21.26
N PRO A 480 0.07 -23.49 -20.31
CA PRO A 480 -1.18 -24.20 -20.05
C PRO A 480 -2.31 -23.24 -19.70
N HIS A 481 -3.49 -23.48 -20.30
CA HIS A 481 -4.74 -22.75 -20.00
C HIS A 481 -4.73 -21.22 -20.29
N VAL A 482 -3.69 -20.72 -20.95
CA VAL A 482 -3.62 -19.34 -21.47
C VAL A 482 -4.10 -19.32 -22.92
N SER A 483 -4.88 -18.31 -23.30
CA SER A 483 -5.39 -18.17 -24.66
C SER A 483 -4.27 -18.13 -25.70
N ALA A 484 -4.41 -18.86 -26.81
CA ALA A 484 -3.40 -18.89 -27.87
C ALA A 484 -3.25 -17.51 -28.54
N GLY A 485 -2.03 -17.14 -28.92
CA GLY A 485 -1.75 -15.89 -29.65
C GLY A 485 -1.79 -14.61 -28.80
N ILE A 486 -1.78 -14.70 -27.47
CA ILE A 486 -1.70 -13.50 -26.61
C ILE A 486 -0.31 -13.27 -26.02
N LEU A 487 0.53 -14.32 -25.90
CA LEU A 487 1.80 -14.27 -25.18
C LEU A 487 2.81 -13.35 -25.86
N ASP A 488 2.86 -13.38 -27.19
CA ASP A 488 3.54 -12.36 -27.97
C ASP A 488 2.59 -11.18 -28.19
N PRO A 489 2.90 -9.99 -27.65
CA PRO A 489 1.99 -8.84 -27.72
C PRO A 489 1.74 -8.42 -29.17
N ARG A 490 2.68 -8.71 -30.10
CA ARG A 490 2.57 -8.38 -31.53
C ARG A 490 1.40 -9.10 -32.21
N ASP A 491 1.09 -10.31 -31.76
CA ASP A 491 0.04 -11.15 -32.35
C ASP A 491 -1.38 -10.64 -32.07
N THR A 492 -1.52 -9.69 -31.13
CA THR A 492 -2.80 -9.07 -30.79
C THR A 492 -3.10 -7.79 -31.57
N TYR A 493 -2.15 -7.33 -32.42
CA TYR A 493 -2.34 -6.21 -33.32
C TYR A 493 -2.75 -6.70 -34.72
N ALA A 494 -3.52 -5.88 -35.44
CA ALA A 494 -3.82 -6.16 -36.84
C ALA A 494 -2.56 -6.10 -37.72
N ASN A 495 -1.61 -5.24 -37.37
CA ASN A 495 -0.32 -5.10 -38.02
C ASN A 495 0.79 -4.93 -36.96
N ALA A 496 1.82 -5.78 -37.01
CA ALA A 496 2.94 -5.75 -36.07
C ALA A 496 3.69 -4.41 -36.05
N SER A 497 3.65 -3.62 -37.14
CA SER A 497 4.26 -2.28 -37.16
C SER A 497 3.59 -1.30 -36.19
N GLU A 498 2.30 -1.47 -35.89
CA GLU A 498 1.59 -0.64 -34.91
C GLU A 498 2.09 -0.91 -33.49
N TRP A 499 2.39 -2.18 -33.18
CA TRP A 499 3.05 -2.53 -31.92
C TRP A 499 4.45 -1.91 -31.87
N GLU A 500 5.21 -1.97 -32.96
CA GLU A 500 6.58 -1.45 -33.01
C GLU A 500 6.64 0.06 -32.74
N GLU A 501 5.72 0.84 -33.32
CA GLU A 501 5.61 2.29 -33.08
C GLU A 501 5.36 2.59 -31.60
N LYS A 502 4.37 1.92 -31.00
CA LYS A 502 4.04 2.09 -29.58
C LYS A 502 5.15 1.58 -28.66
N ALA A 503 5.84 0.51 -29.04
CA ALA A 503 6.96 -0.04 -28.31
C ALA A 503 8.15 0.93 -28.29
N LYS A 504 8.45 1.59 -29.42
CA LYS A 504 9.49 2.64 -29.49
C LYS A 504 9.15 3.85 -28.62
N ASP A 505 7.89 4.31 -28.65
CA ASP A 505 7.45 5.41 -27.78
C ASP A 505 7.59 5.03 -26.30
N LEU A 506 7.07 3.87 -25.89
CA LEU A 506 7.15 3.41 -24.50
C LEU A 506 8.60 3.20 -24.05
N ALA A 507 9.44 2.56 -24.89
CA ALA A 507 10.86 2.36 -24.62
C ALA A 507 11.60 3.69 -24.40
N SER A 508 11.33 4.71 -25.22
CA SER A 508 11.93 6.03 -25.05
C SER A 508 11.58 6.68 -23.70
N ARG A 509 10.35 6.47 -23.21
CA ARG A 509 9.88 6.96 -21.91
C ARG A 509 10.54 6.20 -20.76
N TYR A 510 10.72 4.89 -20.89
CA TYR A 510 11.48 4.08 -19.93
C TYR A 510 12.92 4.57 -19.81
N ILE A 511 13.62 4.73 -20.95
CA ILE A 511 15.00 5.19 -20.99
C ILE A 511 15.13 6.56 -20.33
N LYS A 512 14.30 7.53 -20.73
CA LYS A 512 14.29 8.87 -20.15
C LYS A 512 13.99 8.87 -18.65
N ASN A 513 13.04 8.06 -18.20
CA ASN A 513 12.75 7.93 -16.77
C ASN A 513 13.96 7.34 -16.01
N PHE A 514 14.66 6.37 -16.59
CA PHE A 514 15.75 5.67 -15.91
C PHE A 514 17.03 6.51 -15.73
N GLU A 515 17.22 7.56 -16.54
CA GLU A 515 18.36 8.50 -16.43
C GLU A 515 18.58 9.03 -15.00
N GLN A 516 17.52 9.18 -14.21
CA GLN A 516 17.59 9.65 -12.82
C GLN A 516 18.41 8.73 -11.90
N TYR A 517 18.55 7.45 -12.25
CA TYR A 517 19.32 6.46 -11.48
C TYR A 517 20.77 6.32 -11.96
N CYS A 518 21.12 6.90 -13.11
CA CYS A 518 22.43 6.76 -13.75
C CYS A 518 23.53 7.66 -13.14
N ASN A 519 23.24 8.33 -12.01
CA ASN A 519 24.23 9.05 -11.21
C ASN A 519 25.13 8.11 -10.37
N THR A 520 24.84 6.80 -10.37
CA THR A 520 25.64 5.76 -9.70
C THR A 520 26.13 4.72 -10.70
N GLU A 521 27.25 4.06 -10.41
CA GLU A 521 27.74 2.94 -11.23
C GLU A 521 26.75 1.78 -11.28
N GLU A 522 26.03 1.55 -10.19
CA GLU A 522 24.98 0.53 -10.14
C GLU A 522 23.83 0.85 -11.09
N GLY A 523 23.37 2.11 -11.14
CA GLY A 523 22.34 2.50 -12.10
C GLY A 523 22.81 2.38 -13.55
N LYS A 524 24.04 2.83 -13.85
CA LYS A 524 24.61 2.70 -15.21
C LYS A 524 24.71 1.25 -15.68
N ARG A 525 25.04 0.32 -14.78
CA ARG A 525 25.14 -1.12 -15.05
C ARG A 525 23.82 -1.72 -15.54
N LEU A 526 22.68 -1.15 -15.15
CA LEU A 526 21.34 -1.65 -15.48
C LEU A 526 20.80 -1.15 -16.83
N ILE A 527 21.46 -0.19 -17.49
CA ILE A 527 21.00 0.36 -18.79
C ILE A 527 20.79 -0.74 -19.86
N PRO A 528 21.70 -1.73 -20.03
CA PRO A 528 21.49 -2.80 -21.01
C PRO A 528 20.32 -3.74 -20.68
N SER A 529 19.82 -3.71 -19.44
CA SER A 529 18.70 -4.54 -18.97
C SER A 529 17.34 -3.90 -19.23
N GLY A 530 17.31 -2.63 -19.63
CA GLY A 530 16.10 -1.93 -20.05
C GLY A 530 15.78 -2.09 -21.54
N PRO A 531 14.73 -1.39 -22.01
CA PRO A 531 14.41 -1.31 -23.44
C PRO A 531 15.55 -0.74 -24.29
N GLN A 532 15.71 -1.25 -25.51
CA GLN A 532 16.75 -0.89 -26.48
C GLN A 532 16.11 -0.38 -27.78
N LEU A 533 16.34 0.89 -28.14
CA LEU A 533 15.78 1.50 -29.36
C LEU A 533 16.52 1.12 -30.65
N GLN A 534 17.75 0.59 -30.54
CA GLN A 534 18.54 0.08 -31.66
C GLN A 534 18.62 -1.44 -31.53
N GLU A 535 18.51 -2.16 -32.64
CA GLU A 535 18.80 -3.60 -32.64
C GLU A 535 20.25 -3.79 -32.18
N GLN A 536 20.44 -4.50 -31.07
CA GLN A 536 21.77 -4.98 -30.71
C GLN A 536 22.21 -5.94 -31.80
N THR A 537 23.15 -5.49 -32.63
CA THR A 537 23.84 -6.37 -33.57
C THR A 537 24.66 -7.33 -32.71
N ILE A 538 24.18 -8.57 -32.58
CA ILE A 538 24.84 -9.65 -31.83
C ILE A 538 26.20 -9.94 -32.43
#